data_AF-A0A447U1F6-F1
#
_entry.id   AF-A0A447U1F6-F1
#
_cell.length_a   1.000
_cell.length_b   1.000
_cell.length_c   1.000
_cell.angle_alpha   90.00
_cell.angle_beta   90.00
_cell.angle_gamma   90.00
#
_symmetry.space_group_name_H-M   'P 1'
#
loop_
_entity.id
_entity.type
_entity.pdbx_description
1 polymer ?
#
loop_
_entity_poly.entity_id
_entity_poly.type
_entity_poly.pdbx_seq_one_letter_code
_entity_poly.pdbx_strand_id
1 'polypeptide(L)'
;MRIQIIDSQNRPMFKTGSAEVEPYMRDILRAIAPVLNGIPNRISLAGHTDDFPYANGEKGYSNWELSADRANASRRELVAGGLDNGKVLRVVGNGRHDAAERSRS
;
A
#
# COMPACT_ATOMS: atom_id res chain seq x y z
N MET A 1 10.39 13.28 0.97
CA MET A 1 9.99 12.69 -0.33
C MET A 1 8.75 11.83 -0.11
N ARG A 2 7.78 11.85 -1.03
CA ARG A 2 6.58 10.99 -1.00
C ARG A 2 6.44 10.30 -2.37
N ILE A 3 6.27 8.98 -2.37
CA ILE A 3 5.95 8.18 -3.55
C ILE A 3 4.54 7.63 -3.34
N GLN A 4 3.65 7.80 -4.31
CA GLN A 4 2.30 7.25 -4.28
C GLN A 4 2.11 6.33 -5.47
N ILE A 5 1.61 5.13 -5.21
CA ILE A 5 1.16 4.20 -6.23
C ILE A 5 -0.35 4.12 -6.06
N ILE A 6 -1.09 4.50 -7.10
CA ILE A 6 -2.53 4.72 -7.04
C ILE A 6 -3.20 3.75 -8.00
N ASP A 7 -4.27 3.11 -7.53
CA ASP A 7 -5.15 2.29 -8.35
C ASP A 7 -5.89 3.13 -9.39
N SER A 8 -6.02 2.59 -10.60
CA SER A 8 -6.96 3.11 -11.59
C SER A 8 -8.01 2.04 -11.86
N GLN A 9 -9.23 2.43 -12.25
CA GLN A 9 -10.32 1.46 -12.46
C GLN A 9 -9.98 0.35 -13.46
N ASN A 10 -9.10 0.62 -14.43
CA ASN A 10 -8.68 -0.36 -15.44
C ASN A 10 -7.38 -1.09 -15.08
N ARG A 11 -6.75 -0.78 -13.94
CA ARG A 11 -5.47 -1.33 -13.51
C ARG A 11 -5.31 -1.22 -11.98
N PRO A 12 -5.96 -2.11 -11.20
CA PRO A 12 -5.87 -2.12 -9.74
C PRO A 12 -4.57 -2.79 -9.24
N MET A 13 -3.80 -2.17 -8.36
CA MET A 13 -2.52 -2.73 -7.87
C MET A 13 -2.69 -4.01 -7.03
N PHE A 14 -3.91 -4.30 -6.58
CA PHE A 14 -4.28 -5.50 -5.84
C PHE A 14 -5.53 -6.13 -6.46
N LYS A 15 -5.68 -7.45 -6.31
CA LYS A 15 -6.95 -8.10 -6.61
C LYS A 15 -8.08 -7.48 -5.78
N THR A 16 -9.27 -7.38 -6.37
CA THR A 16 -10.46 -6.79 -5.72
C THR A 16 -10.73 -7.45 -4.37
N GLY A 17 -10.87 -6.64 -3.32
CA GLY A 17 -11.13 -7.13 -1.96
C GLY A 17 -10.00 -7.96 -1.33
N SER A 18 -8.80 -7.92 -1.92
CA SER A 18 -7.65 -8.73 -1.49
C SER A 18 -6.40 -7.86 -1.25
N ALA A 19 -5.48 -8.41 -0.46
CA ALA A 19 -4.12 -7.91 -0.27
C ALA A 19 -3.10 -8.62 -1.19
N GLU A 20 -3.57 -9.45 -2.11
CA GLU A 20 -2.72 -10.06 -3.14
C GLU A 20 -2.37 -9.02 -4.22
N VAL A 21 -1.08 -8.75 -4.38
CA VAL A 21 -0.55 -7.80 -5.37
C VAL A 21 -0.73 -8.33 -6.79
N GLU A 22 -1.10 -7.46 -7.72
CA GLU A 22 -1.04 -7.77 -9.14
C GLU A 22 0.41 -7.82 -9.64
N PRO A 23 0.71 -8.56 -10.73
CA PRO A 23 2.08 -8.71 -11.24
C PRO A 23 2.80 -7.38 -11.49
N TYR A 24 2.12 -6.39 -12.05
CA TYR A 24 2.73 -5.08 -12.31
C TYR A 24 3.01 -4.28 -11.03
N MET A 25 2.20 -4.41 -9.98
CA MET A 25 2.50 -3.79 -8.68
C MET A 25 3.75 -4.40 -8.08
N ARG A 26 3.89 -5.73 -8.16
CA ARG A 26 5.10 -6.45 -7.76
C ARG A 26 6.32 -5.93 -8.53
N ASP A 27 6.23 -5.81 -9.85
CA ASP A 27 7.33 -5.33 -10.68
C ASP A 27 7.77 -3.91 -10.29
N ILE A 28 6.80 -3.00 -10.08
CA ILE A 28 7.06 -1.63 -9.64
C ILE A 28 7.80 -1.64 -8.29
N LEU A 29 7.25 -2.33 -7.29
CA LEU A 29 7.83 -2.35 -5.94
C LEU A 29 9.25 -2.94 -5.94
N ARG A 30 9.48 -4.01 -6.69
CA ARG A 30 10.79 -4.62 -6.78
C ARG A 30 11.79 -3.76 -7.53
N ALA A 31 11.37 -3.03 -8.56
CA ALA A 31 12.22 -2.12 -9.30
C ALA A 31 12.67 -0.91 -8.46
N ILE A 32 11.81 -0.39 -7.57
CA ILE A 32 12.15 0.77 -6.73
C ILE A 32 12.97 0.40 -5.49
N ALA A 33 12.92 -0.85 -5.02
CA ALA A 33 13.56 -1.25 -3.76
C ALA A 33 15.08 -0.96 -3.73
N PRO A 34 15.89 -1.28 -4.75
CA PRO A 34 17.32 -0.95 -4.76
C PRO A 34 17.58 0.56 -4.78
N VAL A 35 16.74 1.32 -5.49
CA VAL A 35 16.85 2.80 -5.55
C VAL A 35 16.65 3.41 -4.16
N LEU A 36 15.72 2.86 -3.38
CA LEU A 36 15.44 3.30 -2.02
C LEU A 36 16.59 3.01 -1.05
N ASN A 37 17.44 2.01 -1.33
CA ASN A 37 18.66 1.75 -0.53
C ASN A 37 19.74 2.82 -0.76
N GLY A 38 19.75 3.49 -1.92
CA GLY A 38 20.72 4.54 -2.25
C GLY A 38 20.60 5.82 -1.40
N ILE A 39 19.57 5.94 -0.58
CA ILE A 39 19.36 7.07 0.35
C ILE A 39 19.41 6.59 1.80
N PRO A 40 19.90 7.39 2.76
CA PRO A 40 20.05 6.95 4.16
C PRO A 40 18.72 6.91 4.93
N ASN A 41 17.66 7.48 4.39
CA ASN A 41 16.39 7.66 5.10
C ASN A 41 15.65 6.32 5.32
N ARG A 42 14.90 6.27 6.42
CA ARG A 42 13.90 5.23 6.68
C ARG A 42 12.57 5.58 6.00
N ILE A 43 11.75 4.56 5.80
CA ILE A 43 10.53 4.60 4.98
C ILE A 43 9.31 4.30 5.86
N SER A 44 8.25 5.09 5.70
CA SER A 44 6.92 4.79 6.22
C SER A 44 6.06 4.30 5.06
N LEU A 45 5.44 3.13 5.20
CA LEU A 45 4.44 2.64 4.25
C LEU A 45 3.04 2.89 4.79
N ALA A 46 2.16 3.41 3.94
CA ALA A 46 0.75 3.60 4.26
C ALA A 46 -0.10 2.95 3.18
N GLY A 47 -1.06 2.12 3.59
CA GLY A 47 -2.07 1.54 2.73
C GLY A 47 -3.38 2.31 2.85
N HIS A 48 -4.05 2.46 1.71
CA HIS A 48 -5.39 3.02 1.62
C HIS A 48 -6.23 2.07 0.77
N THR A 49 -7.53 1.98 1.07
CA THR A 49 -8.49 1.26 0.24
C THR A 49 -9.51 2.22 -0.33
N ASP A 50 -10.03 1.84 -1.47
CA ASP A 50 -11.11 2.49 -2.20
C ASP A 50 -12.50 2.09 -1.68
N ASP A 51 -13.49 2.86 -2.13
CA ASP A 51 -14.75 3.20 -1.46
C ASP A 51 -15.84 2.12 -1.44
N PHE A 52 -15.57 0.94 -1.99
CA PHE A 52 -16.56 -0.13 -1.93
C PHE A 52 -16.60 -0.69 -0.50
N PRO A 53 -17.78 -0.71 0.15
CA PRO A 53 -17.92 -1.38 1.44
C PRO A 53 -17.42 -2.80 1.26
N TYR A 54 -16.44 -3.20 2.07
CA TYR A 54 -16.14 -4.62 2.18
C TYR A 54 -17.46 -5.30 2.56
N ALA A 55 -17.92 -6.24 1.74
CA ALA A 55 -19.32 -6.73 1.76
C ALA A 55 -19.76 -7.30 3.13
N ASN A 56 -18.80 -7.56 4.02
CA ASN A 56 -19.02 -8.14 5.35
C ASN A 56 -18.95 -7.12 6.51
N GLY A 57 -19.17 -5.83 6.20
CA GLY A 57 -19.46 -4.71 7.11
C GLY A 57 -19.30 -4.91 8.62
N GLU A 58 -18.37 -4.15 9.21
CA GLU A 58 -18.26 -3.75 10.64
C GLU A 58 -18.24 -4.83 11.74
N LYS A 59 -18.49 -6.11 11.45
CA LYS A 59 -18.39 -7.23 12.41
C LYS A 59 -17.26 -8.21 12.10
N GLY A 60 -16.22 -7.75 11.42
CA GLY A 60 -15.08 -8.57 11.02
C GLY A 60 -14.06 -7.78 10.20
N TYR A 61 -13.54 -8.41 9.14
CA TYR A 61 -12.54 -7.82 8.26
C TYR A 61 -13.13 -6.64 7.48
N SER A 62 -12.51 -5.47 7.65
CA SER A 62 -12.94 -4.21 7.07
C SER A 62 -11.85 -3.59 6.22
N ASN A 63 -12.12 -2.39 5.71
CA ASN A 63 -11.14 -1.59 5.00
C ASN A 63 -9.93 -1.23 5.87
N TRP A 64 -10.07 -1.19 7.21
CA TRP A 64 -8.93 -1.01 8.11
C TRP A 64 -7.93 -2.16 7.98
N GLU A 65 -8.39 -3.40 8.14
CA GLU A 65 -7.57 -4.60 8.01
C GLU A 65 -6.99 -4.71 6.59
N LEU A 66 -7.83 -4.51 5.56
CA LEU A 66 -7.41 -4.57 4.17
C LEU A 66 -6.30 -3.56 3.85
N SER A 67 -6.43 -2.32 4.35
CA SER A 67 -5.44 -1.28 4.13
C SER A 67 -4.09 -1.61 4.78
N ALA A 68 -4.11 -2.14 6.01
CA ALA A 68 -2.91 -2.58 6.73
C ALA A 68 -2.25 -3.79 6.05
N ASP A 69 -3.06 -4.74 5.56
CA ASP A 69 -2.58 -5.92 4.86
C ASP A 69 -1.97 -5.57 3.51
N ARG A 70 -2.58 -4.67 2.74
CA ARG A 70 -2.01 -4.14 1.49
C ARG A 70 -0.69 -3.43 1.74
N ALA A 71 -0.60 -2.61 2.79
CA ALA A 71 0.66 -1.96 3.17
C ALA A 71 1.76 -2.98 3.51
N ASN A 72 1.41 -4.06 4.22
CA ASN A 72 2.34 -5.15 4.52
C ASN A 72 2.70 -6.01 3.30
N ALA A 73 1.75 -6.23 2.38
CA ALA A 73 2.02 -6.91 1.12
C ALA A 73 3.04 -6.12 0.29
N SER A 74 2.88 -4.80 0.19
CA SER A 74 3.87 -3.94 -0.45
C SER A 74 5.23 -3.98 0.25
N ARG A 75 5.25 -3.99 1.58
CA ARG A 75 6.49 -4.16 2.37
C ARG A 75 7.21 -5.46 2.00
N ARG A 76 6.48 -6.58 1.90
CA ARG A 76 7.06 -7.88 1.54
C ARG A 76 7.65 -7.87 0.14
N GLU A 77 6.99 -7.24 -0.81
CA GLU A 77 7.51 -7.13 -2.18
C GLU A 77 8.73 -6.21 -2.28
N LEU A 78 8.79 -5.13 -1.50
CA LEU A 78 10.01 -4.31 -1.40
C LEU A 78 11.20 -5.12 -0.86
N VAL A 79 10.98 -5.89 0.22
CA VAL A 79 12.02 -6.77 0.77
C VAL A 79 12.44 -7.84 -0.25
N ALA A 80 11.48 -8.43 -0.97
CA ALA A 80 11.76 -9.36 -2.06
C ALA A 80 12.52 -8.70 -3.24
N GLY A 81 12.36 -7.39 -3.42
CA GLY A 81 13.12 -6.57 -4.35
C GLY A 81 14.49 -6.13 -3.85
N GLY A 82 14.90 -6.54 -2.65
CA GLY A 82 16.21 -6.23 -2.08
C GLY A 82 16.26 -4.99 -1.19
N LEU A 83 15.12 -4.48 -0.70
CA LEU A 83 15.13 -3.38 0.29
C LEU A 83 15.85 -3.84 1.58
N ASP A 84 16.80 -3.05 2.06
CA ASP A 84 17.62 -3.44 3.22
C ASP A 84 16.78 -3.61 4.50
N ASN A 85 17.20 -4.55 5.33
CA ASN A 85 16.62 -4.76 6.66
C ASN A 85 16.72 -3.47 7.50
N GLY A 86 15.63 -3.08 8.14
CA GLY A 86 15.56 -1.87 8.96
C GLY A 86 15.28 -0.56 8.21
N LYS A 87 15.17 -0.58 6.88
CA LYS A 87 14.74 0.59 6.09
C LYS A 87 13.29 0.96 6.34
N VAL A 88 12.44 -0.01 6.67
CA VAL A 88 11.02 0.23 6.98
C VAL A 88 10.90 0.63 8.45
N LEU A 89 10.48 1.86 8.70
CA LEU A 89 10.26 2.39 10.04
C LEU A 89 8.90 1.98 10.61
N ARG A 90 7.85 2.06 9.78
CA ARG A 90 6.48 1.73 10.17
C ARG A 90 5.63 1.37 8.96
N VAL A 91 4.55 0.64 9.24
CA VAL A 91 3.48 0.31 8.31
C VAL A 91 2.16 0.80 8.92
N VAL A 92 1.34 1.48 8.14
CA VAL A 92 0.08 2.10 8.59
C VAL A 92 -1.06 1.67 7.65
N GLY A 93 -2.19 1.26 8.21
CA GLY A 93 -3.45 1.10 7.48
C GLY A 93 -4.37 2.27 7.81
N ASN A 94 -4.83 3.00 6.79
CA ASN A 94 -5.67 4.19 6.96
C ASN A 94 -7.15 3.93 6.64
N GLY A 95 -7.53 2.67 6.40
CA GLY A 95 -8.88 2.34 5.97
C GLY A 95 -9.24 2.99 4.64
N ARG A 96 -10.48 3.48 4.57
CA ARG A 96 -10.98 4.28 3.45
C ARG A 96 -10.31 5.66 3.48
N HIS A 97 -9.88 6.16 2.33
CA HIS A 97 -9.44 7.54 2.23
C HIS A 97 -10.67 8.46 2.38
N ASP A 98 -10.82 9.14 3.52
CA ASP A 98 -11.84 10.17 3.64
C ASP A 98 -11.61 11.24 2.56
N ALA A 99 -12.67 11.55 1.81
CA ALA A 99 -12.70 12.64 0.83
C ALA A 99 -12.50 14.03 1.47
N ALA A 100 -12.36 14.12 2.81
CA ALA A 100 -12.21 15.34 3.57
C ALA A 100 -10.95 16.16 3.21
N GLU A 101 -9.93 15.54 2.59
CA GLU A 101 -8.72 16.25 2.15
C GLU A 101 -8.82 16.83 0.73
N ARG A 102 -9.84 16.45 -0.06
CA ARG A 102 -10.10 17.05 -1.39
C ARG A 102 -10.88 18.37 -1.31
N SER A 103 -11.40 18.74 -0.15
CA SER A 103 -12.21 19.95 0.05
C SER A 103 -11.43 21.16 0.58
N ARG A 104 -10.09 21.07 0.65
CA ARG A 104 -9.22 22.15 1.16
C ARG A 104 -8.12 22.59 0.18
N SER A 105 -8.34 22.38 -1.13
CA SER A 105 -7.52 22.96 -2.19
C SER A 105 -8.35 23.83 -3.11
#